data_AF-A0A486VY21-F1
#
_entry.id   AF-A0A486VY21-F1
#
_cell.length_a   1.000
_cell.length_b   1.000
_cell.length_c   1.000
_cell.angle_alpha   90.00
_cell.angle_beta   90.00
_cell.angle_gamma   90.00
#
_symmetry.space_group_name_H-M   'P 1'
#
loop_
_entity.id
_entity.type
_entity.pdbx_description
1 polymer ?
#
loop_
_entity_poly.entity_id
_entity_poly.type
_entity_poly.pdbx_seq_one_letter_code
_entity_poly.pdbx_strand_id
1 'polypeptide(L)'
;MKLTDRIFVKFFYKKIKIIIQRSYKKGYSQGKDKGYRKGHDDGVLKYHIRREIDTFSMSAIDNSIYGPENIGVTRELEQLMIEKVRVATKAGIISSPSPSQWEMIFSDHPATCVVAGAGSGKSTTLILRVVFMHFYLKIPLNKITVISFTKKSCEELSEKLNKVFTFWDEGYDKESVNSLVSTFHSLIYRFSLNSMPGISVFDFLGEHKNENESALEISLGKKNNEQIDILKSVYTELYNNNKEFKICIDKLVDFSITSSSSSDEKEQRSWLINYAAERDLALTKKINDLWSKDGKWPIEGIVPGPVKCFHVNGNIFYANGYVEHNKMPVFYQVILGVRNYLMGMTLLILMKPIPRKKYF
;
A
#
# COMPACT_ATOMS: atom_id res chain seq x y z
N MET A 1 39.52 72.87 30.74
CA MET A 1 38.87 72.09 29.66
C MET A 1 37.42 72.57 29.55
N LYS A 2 37.00 73.09 28.39
CA LYS A 2 35.67 73.74 28.25
C LYS A 2 34.57 72.68 28.36
N LEU A 3 33.38 73.05 28.85
CA LEU A 3 32.25 72.14 29.10
C LEU A 3 31.87 71.33 27.83
N THR A 4 32.06 71.94 26.66
CA THR A 4 31.88 71.34 25.32
C THR A 4 32.82 70.16 25.06
N ASP A 5 34.07 70.23 25.51
CA ASP A 5 35.07 69.18 25.28
C ASP A 5 34.76 67.93 26.12
N ARG A 6 34.26 68.11 27.35
CA ARG A 6 33.83 67.00 28.21
C ARG A 6 32.61 66.26 27.65
N ILE A 7 31.67 66.98 27.04
CA ILE A 7 30.49 66.39 26.41
C ILE A 7 30.90 65.61 25.15
N PHE A 8 31.80 66.15 24.33
CA PHE A 8 32.33 65.48 23.15
C PHE A 8 33.06 64.18 23.50
N VAL A 9 33.96 64.21 24.48
CA VAL A 9 34.70 63.01 24.93
C VAL A 9 33.73 61.94 25.45
N LYS A 10 32.69 62.32 26.20
CA LYS A 10 31.70 61.37 26.74
C LYS A 10 30.84 60.74 25.63
N PHE A 11 30.45 61.51 24.62
CA PHE A 11 29.73 61.00 23.44
C PHE A 11 30.60 60.10 22.57
N PHE A 12 31.86 60.48 22.37
CA PHE A 12 32.85 59.72 21.62
C PHE A 12 33.10 58.35 22.27
N TYR A 13 33.31 58.32 23.59
CA TYR A 13 33.49 57.09 24.35
C TYR A 13 32.26 56.19 24.31
N LYS A 14 31.04 56.77 24.37
CA LYS A 14 29.78 56.03 24.24
C LYS A 14 29.64 55.41 22.84
N LYS A 15 30.02 56.14 21.77
CA LYS A 15 30.02 55.59 20.40
C LYS A 15 31.02 54.47 20.23
N ILE A 16 32.25 54.62 20.73
CA ILE A 16 33.27 53.56 20.70
C ILE A 16 32.77 52.31 21.43
N LYS A 17 32.16 52.46 22.62
CA LYS A 17 31.63 51.32 23.38
C LYS A 17 30.54 50.56 22.61
N ILE A 18 29.65 51.28 21.91
CA ILE A 18 28.61 50.66 21.06
C ILE A 18 29.23 49.94 19.86
N ILE A 19 30.25 50.52 19.22
CA ILE A 19 30.95 49.90 18.09
C ILE A 19 31.64 48.61 18.54
N ILE A 20 32.35 48.64 19.67
CA ILE A 20 33.02 47.46 20.25
C ILE A 20 31.99 46.36 20.57
N GLN A 21 30.86 46.70 21.19
CA GLN A 21 29.80 45.73 21.49
C GLN A 21 29.19 45.11 20.22
N ARG A 22 28.96 45.90 19.17
CA ARG A 22 28.45 45.40 17.88
C ARG A 22 29.47 44.50 17.19
N SER A 23 30.75 44.90 17.18
CA SER A 23 31.83 44.09 16.61
C SER A 23 32.02 42.77 17.36
N TYR A 24 31.94 42.80 18.70
CA TYR A 24 32.01 41.59 19.51
C TYR A 24 30.82 40.65 19.25
N LYS A 25 29.59 41.19 19.20
CA LYS A 25 28.39 40.40 18.89
C LYS A 25 28.45 39.78 17.48
N LYS A 26 28.95 40.54 16.49
CA LYS A 26 29.13 40.07 15.11
C LYS A 26 30.21 38.99 15.04
N GLY A 27 31.35 39.20 15.69
CA GLY A 27 32.44 38.23 15.77
C GLY A 27 32.01 36.93 16.47
N TYR A 28 31.27 37.04 17.57
CA TYR A 28 30.72 35.89 18.29
C TYR A 28 29.72 35.10 17.43
N SER A 29 28.79 35.78 16.75
CA SER A 29 27.83 35.12 15.85
C SER A 29 28.55 34.40 14.70
N GLN A 30 29.51 35.06 14.05
CA GLN A 30 30.27 34.47 12.95
C GLN A 30 31.15 33.31 13.41
N GLY A 31 31.77 33.42 14.59
CA GLY A 31 32.55 32.34 15.19
C GLY A 31 31.69 31.14 15.56
N LYS A 32 30.50 31.38 16.12
CA LYS A 32 29.52 30.34 16.44
C LYS A 32 29.01 29.64 15.19
N ASP A 33 28.66 30.37 14.14
CA ASP A 33 28.18 29.79 12.87
C ASP A 33 29.28 28.99 12.16
N LYS A 34 30.52 29.50 12.14
CA LYS A 34 31.67 28.77 11.59
C LYS A 34 31.99 27.51 12.41
N GLY A 35 31.99 27.61 13.74
CA GLY A 35 32.22 26.48 14.63
C GLY A 35 31.13 25.42 14.51
N TYR A 36 29.86 25.85 14.40
CA TYR A 36 28.72 24.97 14.18
C TYR A 36 28.79 24.28 12.81
N ARG A 37 29.06 25.02 11.72
CA ARG A 37 29.25 24.42 10.39
C ARG A 37 30.40 23.42 10.37
N LYS A 38 31.54 23.79 10.94
CA LYS A 38 32.71 22.89 11.00
C LYS A 38 32.41 21.64 11.81
N GLY A 39 31.81 21.78 13.00
CA GLY A 39 31.42 20.63 13.83
C GLY A 39 30.29 19.78 13.23
N HIS A 40 29.38 20.40 12.47
CA HIS A 40 28.34 19.70 11.72
C HIS A 40 28.93 18.92 10.55
N ASP A 41 29.83 19.53 9.76
CA ASP A 41 30.49 18.85 8.64
C ASP A 41 31.44 17.74 9.12
N ASP A 42 32.15 17.95 10.24
CA ASP A 42 33.05 16.96 10.86
C ASP A 42 32.28 15.84 11.61
N GLY A 43 31.04 16.11 12.07
CA GLY A 43 30.26 15.22 12.95
C GLY A 43 29.03 14.56 12.31
N VAL A 44 28.65 14.95 11.09
CA VAL A 44 27.53 14.31 10.39
C VAL A 44 28.01 13.01 9.73
N LEU A 45 27.62 11.90 10.34
CA LEU A 45 27.59 10.58 9.69
C LEU A 45 26.66 10.64 8.47
N LYS A 46 27.24 10.96 7.31
CA LYS A 46 26.56 10.80 6.01
C LYS A 46 26.56 9.31 5.66
N TYR A 47 25.46 8.64 5.98
CA TYR A 47 25.23 7.28 5.49
C TYR A 47 25.01 7.34 3.97
N HIS A 48 26.07 7.04 3.21
CA HIS A 48 25.93 6.71 1.79
C HIS A 48 25.41 5.28 1.71
N ILE A 49 24.10 5.12 1.52
CA ILE A 49 23.49 3.84 1.17
C ILE A 49 23.93 3.54 -0.26
N ARG A 50 25.10 2.91 -0.43
CA ARG A 50 25.51 2.31 -1.71
C ARG A 50 24.72 1.02 -1.85
N ARG A 51 23.73 1.03 -2.73
CA ARG A 51 23.13 -0.23 -3.20
C ARG A 51 24.07 -0.79 -4.27
N GLU A 52 24.25 -2.10 -4.36
CA GLU A 52 25.06 -2.72 -5.43
C GLU A 52 24.61 -2.31 -6.84
N ILE A 53 23.34 -1.89 -6.96
CA ILE A 53 22.69 -1.33 -8.16
C ILE A 53 23.27 0.04 -8.58
N ASP A 54 23.86 0.82 -7.67
CA ASP A 54 24.41 2.15 -8.00
C ASP A 54 25.69 2.05 -8.87
N THR A 55 26.28 0.85 -8.95
CA THR A 55 27.45 0.55 -9.79
C THR A 55 27.08 0.02 -11.17
N PHE A 56 25.80 -0.21 -11.46
CA PHE A 56 25.35 -0.67 -12.77
C PHE A 56 25.42 0.48 -13.78
N SER A 57 26.41 0.44 -14.68
CA SER A 57 26.30 1.16 -15.95
C SER A 57 25.09 0.59 -16.67
N MET A 58 24.13 1.45 -17.03
CA MET A 58 23.05 1.05 -17.92
C MET A 58 23.68 0.47 -19.19
N SER A 59 23.31 -0.76 -19.55
CA SER A 59 23.68 -1.35 -20.82
C SER A 59 23.14 -0.49 -21.95
N ALA A 60 23.79 -0.56 -23.13
CA ALA A 60 23.20 0.01 -24.34
C ALA A 60 21.79 -0.56 -24.54
N ILE A 61 20.88 0.28 -25.05
CA ILE A 61 19.48 -0.09 -25.29
C ILE A 61 19.46 -1.28 -26.26
N ASP A 62 18.88 -2.40 -25.82
CA ASP A 62 18.70 -3.58 -26.66
C ASP A 62 17.52 -3.38 -27.60
N ASN A 63 17.83 -3.09 -28.87
CA ASN A 63 16.84 -2.90 -29.94
C ASN A 63 16.38 -4.22 -30.58
N SER A 64 16.82 -5.39 -30.08
CA SER A 64 16.55 -6.67 -30.73
C SER A 64 15.25 -7.34 -30.28
N ILE A 65 14.90 -7.24 -29.00
CA ILE A 65 13.75 -7.98 -28.43
C ILE A 65 12.42 -7.24 -28.63
N TYR A 66 12.40 -5.93 -28.42
CA TYR A 66 11.15 -5.14 -28.43
C TYR A 66 10.88 -4.38 -29.73
N GLY A 67 11.54 -4.79 -30.81
CA GLY A 67 11.35 -4.25 -32.16
C GLY A 67 12.33 -3.13 -32.50
N PRO A 68 12.77 -3.03 -33.77
CA PRO A 68 13.72 -1.99 -34.19
C PRO A 68 13.05 -0.63 -34.46
N GLU A 69 11.71 -0.57 -34.55
CA GLU A 69 10.96 0.63 -34.92
C GLU A 69 10.34 1.32 -33.70
N ASN A 70 10.61 2.62 -33.57
CA ASN A 70 9.95 3.46 -32.59
C ASN A 70 8.48 3.70 -32.96
N ILE A 71 7.65 3.92 -31.95
CA ILE A 71 6.28 4.38 -32.10
C ILE A 71 6.31 5.76 -32.78
N GLY A 72 5.45 5.98 -33.78
CA GLY A 72 5.40 7.20 -34.59
C GLY A 72 4.89 8.46 -33.85
N VAL A 73 5.60 8.87 -32.80
CA VAL A 73 5.33 10.07 -32.02
C VAL A 73 5.86 11.29 -32.77
N THR A 74 5.00 12.26 -33.04
CA THR A 74 5.37 13.52 -33.69
C THR A 74 5.09 14.71 -32.78
N ARG A 75 5.88 15.78 -32.92
CA ARG A 75 5.69 17.03 -32.16
C ARG A 75 4.30 17.64 -32.35
N GLU A 76 3.70 17.46 -33.51
CA GLU A 76 2.34 17.93 -33.79
C GLU A 76 1.31 17.21 -32.91
N LEU A 77 1.41 15.88 -32.78
CA LEU A 77 0.55 15.09 -31.91
C LEU A 77 0.75 15.44 -30.43
N GLU A 78 2.00 15.65 -30.01
CA GLU A 78 2.32 16.08 -28.64
C GLU A 78 1.64 17.42 -28.32
N GLN A 79 1.76 18.41 -29.21
CA GLN A 79 1.16 19.74 -29.02
C GLN A 79 -0.36 19.69 -28.95
N LEU A 80 -1.00 18.91 -29.83
CA LEU A 80 -2.45 18.70 -29.81
C LEU A 80 -2.90 18.09 -28.47
N MET A 81 -2.14 17.12 -27.96
CA MET A 81 -2.45 16.50 -26.67
C MET A 81 -2.24 17.46 -25.50
N ILE A 82 -1.14 18.22 -25.49
CA ILE A 82 -0.84 19.19 -24.44
C ILE A 82 -1.97 20.22 -24.34
N GLU A 83 -2.46 20.74 -25.47
CA GLU A 83 -3.55 21.73 -25.46
C GLU A 83 -4.85 21.12 -24.94
N LYS A 84 -5.23 19.91 -25.40
CA LYS A 84 -6.44 19.25 -24.90
C LYS A 84 -6.35 18.89 -23.41
N VAL A 85 -5.17 18.48 -22.93
CA VAL A 85 -4.90 18.24 -21.51
C VAL A 85 -5.00 19.53 -20.69
N ARG A 86 -4.51 20.67 -21.21
CA ARG A 86 -4.66 21.98 -20.56
C ARG A 86 -6.13 22.33 -20.34
N VAL A 87 -7.01 22.06 -21.32
CA VAL A 87 -8.46 22.26 -21.17
C VAL A 87 -9.03 21.29 -20.13
N ALA A 88 -8.67 20.00 -20.19
CA ALA A 88 -9.12 18.99 -19.23
C ALA A 88 -8.70 19.31 -17.78
N THR A 89 -7.51 19.90 -17.59
CA THR A 89 -7.03 20.35 -16.29
C THR A 89 -7.82 21.54 -15.77
N LYS A 90 -8.13 22.53 -16.62
CA LYS A 90 -9.01 23.65 -16.24
C LYS A 90 -10.41 23.19 -15.86
N ALA A 91 -10.92 22.14 -16.51
CA ALA A 91 -12.20 21.51 -16.20
C ALA A 91 -12.17 20.59 -14.96
N GLY A 92 -11.02 20.40 -14.32
CA GLY A 92 -10.88 19.55 -13.13
C GLY A 92 -11.00 18.05 -13.39
N ILE A 93 -10.83 17.60 -14.64
CA ILE A 93 -10.91 16.18 -15.02
C ILE A 93 -9.62 15.45 -14.64
N ILE A 94 -8.46 16.08 -14.92
CA ILE A 94 -7.13 15.53 -14.67
C ILE A 94 -6.18 16.60 -14.10
N SER A 95 -5.16 16.17 -13.37
CA SER A 95 -4.06 17.03 -12.95
C SER A 95 -3.09 17.32 -14.09
N SER A 96 -2.51 18.53 -14.12
CA SER A 96 -1.46 18.87 -15.08
C SER A 96 -0.25 17.93 -14.93
N PRO A 97 0.22 17.29 -16.00
CA PRO A 97 1.42 16.46 -15.92
C PRO A 97 2.70 17.27 -15.70
N SER A 98 3.68 16.69 -14.99
CA SER A 98 5.05 17.20 -14.88
C SER A 98 5.86 16.93 -16.16
N PRO A 99 7.03 17.58 -16.35
CA PRO A 99 7.89 17.30 -17.50
C PRO A 99 8.27 15.82 -17.66
N SER A 100 8.62 15.15 -16.56
CA SER A 100 8.93 13.70 -16.56
C SER A 100 7.72 12.81 -16.85
N GLN A 101 6.51 13.26 -16.49
CA GLN A 101 5.29 12.55 -16.86
C GLN A 101 4.98 12.71 -18.34
N TRP A 102 5.23 13.88 -18.92
CA TRP A 102 5.11 14.09 -20.36
C TRP A 102 6.09 13.23 -21.16
N GLU A 103 7.34 13.13 -20.70
CA GLU A 103 8.34 12.24 -21.30
C GLU A 103 7.85 10.78 -21.30
N MET A 104 7.24 10.32 -20.21
CA MET A 104 6.62 8.98 -20.16
C MET A 104 5.41 8.86 -21.10
N ILE A 105 4.52 9.85 -21.13
CA ILE A 105 3.32 9.84 -21.98
C ILE A 105 3.68 9.83 -23.47
N PHE A 106 4.75 10.51 -23.86
CA PHE A 106 5.19 10.64 -25.25
C PHE A 106 6.34 9.71 -25.63
N SER A 107 6.78 8.84 -24.73
CA SER A 107 7.86 7.89 -25.02
C SER A 107 7.60 7.14 -26.33
N ASP A 108 8.54 7.20 -27.26
CA ASP A 108 8.45 6.57 -28.57
C ASP A 108 9.01 5.15 -28.57
N HIS A 109 9.81 4.79 -27.57
CA HIS A 109 10.37 3.46 -27.43
C HIS A 109 9.26 2.42 -27.12
N PRO A 110 9.28 1.23 -27.75
CA PRO A 110 8.28 0.18 -27.54
C PRO A 110 8.34 -0.45 -26.13
N ALA A 111 9.49 -0.36 -25.45
CA ALA A 111 9.68 -0.84 -24.08
C ALA A 111 10.20 0.27 -23.16
N THR A 112 9.31 0.88 -22.39
CA THR A 112 9.64 2.00 -21.50
C THR A 112 9.49 1.58 -20.04
N CYS A 113 10.60 1.63 -19.29
CA CYS A 113 10.59 1.38 -17.85
C CYS A 113 10.45 2.71 -17.10
N VAL A 114 9.51 2.78 -16.15
CA VAL A 114 9.21 4.00 -15.39
C VAL A 114 9.38 3.73 -13.90
N VAL A 115 10.34 4.43 -13.29
CA VAL A 115 10.56 4.36 -11.83
C VAL A 115 9.78 5.49 -11.18
N ALA A 116 8.76 5.14 -10.38
CA ALA A 116 7.83 6.13 -9.83
C ALA A 116 7.46 5.88 -8.37
N GLY A 117 7.79 6.84 -7.51
CA GLY A 117 7.50 6.79 -6.07
C GLY A 117 6.01 6.83 -5.73
N ALA A 118 5.66 6.62 -4.45
CA ALA A 118 4.28 6.81 -3.98
C ALA A 118 3.82 8.26 -4.23
N GLY A 119 2.56 8.47 -4.63
CA GLY A 119 2.00 9.79 -4.87
C GLY A 119 2.45 10.51 -6.15
N SER A 120 3.34 9.94 -6.95
CA SER A 120 3.88 10.54 -8.20
C SER A 120 2.91 10.61 -9.38
N GLY A 121 1.63 10.26 -9.21
CA GLY A 121 0.63 10.31 -10.28
C GLY A 121 0.66 9.14 -11.28
N LYS A 122 1.34 8.02 -10.97
CA LYS A 122 1.47 6.81 -11.82
C LYS A 122 0.22 6.45 -12.63
N SER A 123 -0.91 6.27 -11.95
CA SER A 123 -2.16 5.85 -12.60
C SER A 123 -2.68 6.91 -13.57
N THR A 124 -2.60 8.20 -13.21
CA THR A 124 -3.01 9.30 -14.08
C THR A 124 -2.13 9.41 -15.32
N THR A 125 -0.81 9.27 -15.15
CA THR A 125 0.13 9.28 -16.27
C THR A 125 -0.09 8.09 -17.21
N LEU A 126 -0.35 6.90 -16.67
CA LEU A 126 -0.68 5.71 -17.45
C LEU A 126 -1.97 5.88 -18.26
N ILE A 127 -3.02 6.48 -17.66
CA ILE A 127 -4.27 6.78 -18.37
C ILE A 127 -4.01 7.74 -19.54
N LEU A 128 -3.22 8.79 -19.31
CA LEU A 128 -2.88 9.74 -20.37
C LEU A 128 -2.08 9.08 -21.49
N ARG A 129 -1.19 8.12 -21.16
CA ARG A 129 -0.51 7.31 -22.19
C ARG A 129 -1.50 6.51 -23.03
N VAL A 130 -2.50 5.87 -22.42
CA VAL A 130 -3.56 5.13 -23.14
C VAL A 130 -4.37 6.07 -24.05
N VAL A 131 -4.73 7.25 -23.54
CA VAL A 131 -5.40 8.31 -24.32
C VAL A 131 -4.54 8.74 -25.51
N PHE A 132 -3.23 8.92 -25.31
CA PHE A 132 -2.31 9.27 -26.38
C PHE A 132 -2.27 8.20 -27.47
N MET A 133 -2.08 6.94 -27.08
CA MET A 133 -2.07 5.78 -27.97
C MET A 133 -3.35 5.66 -28.79
N HIS A 134 -4.51 5.83 -28.16
CA HIS A 134 -5.78 5.65 -28.85
C HIS A 134 -6.16 6.86 -29.72
N PHE A 135 -6.26 8.05 -29.13
CA PHE A 135 -6.84 9.21 -29.81
C PHE A 135 -5.88 9.90 -30.79
N TYR A 136 -4.57 9.83 -30.54
CA TYR A 136 -3.55 10.55 -31.31
C TYR A 136 -2.76 9.61 -32.22
N LEU A 137 -2.25 8.49 -31.68
CA LEU A 137 -1.55 7.47 -32.48
C LEU A 137 -2.49 6.52 -33.24
N LYS A 138 -3.81 6.66 -33.05
CA LYS A 138 -4.86 5.87 -33.74
C LYS A 138 -4.73 4.36 -33.52
N ILE A 139 -4.18 3.95 -32.38
CA ILE A 139 -4.11 2.54 -32.00
C ILE A 139 -5.51 2.08 -31.56
N PRO A 140 -6.09 1.06 -32.19
CA PRO A 140 -7.38 0.51 -31.79
C PRO A 140 -7.37 0.00 -30.33
N LEU A 141 -8.47 0.18 -29.59
CA LEU A 141 -8.57 -0.23 -28.19
C LEU A 141 -8.31 -1.74 -28.01
N ASN A 142 -8.75 -2.58 -28.95
CA ASN A 142 -8.48 -4.03 -28.90
C ASN A 142 -7.00 -4.43 -29.06
N LYS A 143 -6.10 -3.47 -29.35
CA LYS A 143 -4.64 -3.65 -29.36
C LYS A 143 -3.95 -3.07 -28.12
N ILE A 144 -4.71 -2.52 -27.16
CA ILE A 144 -4.20 -1.96 -25.91
C ILE A 144 -4.66 -2.82 -24.76
N THR A 145 -3.73 -3.20 -23.87
CA THR A 145 -4.05 -3.93 -22.65
C THR A 145 -3.37 -3.27 -21.47
N VAL A 146 -4.12 -3.07 -20.39
CA VAL A 146 -3.63 -2.49 -19.15
C VAL A 146 -3.77 -3.52 -18.04
N ILE A 147 -2.65 -3.92 -17.46
CA ILE A 147 -2.62 -4.94 -16.43
C ILE A 147 -2.38 -4.30 -15.06
N SER A 148 -3.18 -4.66 -14.07
CA SER A 148 -2.94 -4.32 -12.66
C SER A 148 -2.97 -5.56 -11.76
N PHE A 149 -2.38 -5.45 -10.57
CA PHE A 149 -2.20 -6.61 -9.69
C PHE A 149 -3.47 -6.98 -8.92
N THR A 150 -4.25 -5.98 -8.50
CA THR A 150 -5.44 -6.20 -7.65
C THR A 150 -6.72 -5.82 -8.39
N LYS A 151 -7.83 -6.50 -8.06
CA LYS A 151 -9.16 -6.18 -8.59
C LYS A 151 -9.55 -4.73 -8.31
N LYS A 152 -9.38 -4.29 -7.05
CA LYS A 152 -9.63 -2.90 -6.65
C LYS A 152 -8.83 -1.89 -7.47
N SER A 153 -7.55 -2.16 -7.75
CA SER A 153 -6.76 -1.29 -8.62
C SER A 153 -7.25 -1.28 -10.07
N CYS A 154 -7.77 -2.40 -10.58
CA CYS A 154 -8.40 -2.45 -11.90
C CYS A 154 -9.68 -1.62 -11.95
N GLU A 155 -10.54 -1.76 -10.94
CA GLU A 155 -11.80 -0.98 -10.80
C GLU A 155 -11.51 0.52 -10.75
N GLU A 156 -10.63 0.97 -9.85
CA GLU A 156 -10.25 2.38 -9.72
C GLU A 156 -9.61 2.93 -11.01
N LEU A 157 -8.82 2.12 -11.71
CA LEU A 157 -8.18 2.53 -12.96
C LEU A 157 -9.20 2.61 -14.09
N SER A 158 -10.12 1.64 -14.18
CA SER A 158 -11.20 1.62 -15.16
C SER A 158 -12.15 2.80 -14.98
N GLU A 159 -12.56 3.11 -13.75
CA GLU A 159 -13.40 4.30 -13.46
C GLU A 159 -12.74 5.60 -13.91
N LYS A 160 -11.46 5.79 -13.58
CA LYS A 160 -10.70 6.97 -13.99
C LYS A 160 -10.51 7.02 -15.51
N LEU A 161 -10.25 5.87 -16.14
CA LEU A 161 -10.10 5.76 -17.59
C LEU A 161 -11.39 6.17 -18.30
N ASN A 162 -12.54 5.65 -17.88
CA ASN A 162 -13.86 6.04 -18.40
C ASN A 162 -14.11 7.54 -18.22
N LYS A 163 -13.84 8.09 -17.04
CA LYS A 163 -14.00 9.54 -16.79
C LYS A 163 -13.18 10.39 -17.76
N VAL A 164 -11.94 9.99 -18.03
CA VAL A 164 -11.08 10.69 -18.97
C VAL A 164 -11.54 10.48 -20.41
N PHE A 165 -11.92 9.25 -20.79
CA PHE A 165 -12.40 8.94 -22.14
C PHE A 165 -13.65 9.74 -22.50
N THR A 166 -14.62 9.88 -21.59
CA THR A 166 -15.82 10.71 -21.79
C THR A 166 -15.47 12.15 -22.16
N PHE A 167 -14.39 12.71 -21.60
CA PHE A 167 -13.94 14.07 -21.95
C PHE A 167 -13.30 14.13 -23.35
N TRP A 168 -12.67 13.04 -23.80
CA TRP A 168 -12.02 13.00 -25.11
C TRP A 168 -13.00 12.77 -26.25
N ASP A 169 -13.96 11.90 -26.03
CA ASP A 169 -15.01 11.50 -26.96
C ASP A 169 -16.22 11.02 -26.13
N GLU A 170 -17.38 11.67 -26.26
CA GLU A 170 -18.58 11.27 -25.53
C GLU A 170 -19.22 9.99 -26.10
N GLY A 171 -18.90 9.63 -27.34
CA GLY A 171 -19.46 8.49 -28.06
C GLY A 171 -18.65 7.19 -27.97
N TYR A 172 -17.63 7.14 -27.10
CA TYR A 172 -16.78 5.95 -26.99
C TYR A 172 -17.55 4.72 -26.48
N ASP A 173 -17.11 3.55 -26.93
CA ASP A 173 -17.62 2.29 -26.41
C ASP A 173 -17.06 2.01 -25.00
N LYS A 174 -17.94 2.17 -24.01
CA LYS A 174 -17.63 1.89 -22.60
C LYS A 174 -17.26 0.44 -22.35
N GLU A 175 -17.87 -0.51 -23.06
CA GLU A 175 -17.57 -1.93 -22.87
C GLU A 175 -16.14 -2.23 -23.32
N SER A 176 -15.75 -1.74 -24.50
CA SER A 176 -14.37 -1.81 -24.98
C SER A 176 -13.39 -1.22 -23.96
N VAL A 177 -13.67 -0.04 -23.40
CA VAL A 177 -12.78 0.60 -22.42
C VAL A 177 -12.67 -0.19 -21.12
N ASN A 178 -13.79 -0.72 -20.61
CA ASN A 178 -13.79 -1.56 -19.42
C ASN A 178 -13.00 -2.86 -19.61
N SER A 179 -12.94 -3.37 -20.84
CA SER A 179 -12.20 -4.61 -21.16
C SER A 179 -10.67 -4.42 -21.26
N LEU A 180 -10.20 -3.17 -21.39
CA LEU A 180 -8.78 -2.82 -21.46
C LEU A 180 -8.04 -3.14 -20.16
N VAL A 181 -8.69 -2.86 -19.03
CA VAL A 181 -8.09 -2.98 -17.71
C VAL A 181 -8.45 -4.34 -17.13
N SER A 182 -7.44 -5.14 -16.83
CA SER A 182 -7.67 -6.45 -16.22
C SER A 182 -6.55 -6.86 -15.28
N THR A 183 -6.85 -7.85 -14.43
CA THR A 183 -5.78 -8.52 -13.70
C THR A 183 -5.02 -9.46 -14.64
N PHE A 184 -3.75 -9.74 -14.32
CA PHE A 184 -2.95 -10.70 -15.08
C PHE A 184 -3.65 -12.06 -15.23
N HIS A 185 -4.28 -12.52 -14.15
CA HIS A 185 -5.04 -13.77 -14.12
C HIS A 185 -6.25 -13.75 -15.06
N SER A 186 -6.98 -12.64 -15.12
CA SER A 186 -8.13 -12.48 -16.03
C SER A 186 -7.69 -12.51 -17.48
N LEU A 187 -6.56 -11.89 -17.79
CA LEU A 187 -5.99 -11.90 -19.13
C LEU A 187 -5.58 -13.31 -19.55
N ILE A 188 -4.87 -14.04 -18.69
CA ILE A 188 -4.47 -15.43 -18.95
C ILE A 188 -5.70 -16.31 -19.10
N TYR A 189 -6.71 -16.15 -18.25
CA TYR A 189 -7.92 -16.96 -18.33
C TYR A 189 -8.62 -16.78 -19.68
N ARG A 190 -8.87 -15.53 -20.10
CA ARG A 190 -9.43 -15.23 -21.43
C ARG A 190 -8.58 -15.80 -22.56
N PHE A 191 -7.26 -15.71 -22.45
CA PHE A 191 -6.35 -16.29 -23.43
C PHE A 191 -6.42 -17.83 -23.46
N SER A 192 -6.55 -18.48 -22.30
CA SER A 192 -6.64 -19.94 -22.19
C SER A 192 -7.94 -20.49 -22.78
N LEU A 193 -9.07 -19.80 -22.59
CA LEU A 193 -10.36 -20.18 -23.18
C LEU A 193 -10.30 -20.18 -24.72
N ASN A 194 -9.66 -19.16 -25.29
CA ASN A 194 -9.50 -19.06 -26.75
C ASN A 194 -8.49 -20.07 -27.30
N SER A 195 -7.42 -20.35 -26.56
CA SER A 195 -6.35 -21.25 -27.02
C SER A 195 -6.68 -22.72 -26.83
N MET A 196 -7.51 -23.05 -25.84
CA MET A 196 -7.89 -24.42 -25.47
C MET A 196 -9.40 -24.51 -25.20
N PRO A 197 -10.23 -24.42 -26.26
CA PRO A 197 -11.68 -24.48 -26.11
C PRO A 197 -12.11 -25.82 -25.53
N GLY A 198 -13.01 -25.79 -24.54
CA GLY A 198 -13.53 -26.97 -23.85
C GLY A 198 -12.72 -27.43 -22.63
N ILE A 199 -11.59 -26.79 -22.32
CA ILE A 199 -10.83 -27.07 -21.09
C ILE A 199 -11.29 -26.12 -19.97
N SER A 200 -11.87 -26.66 -18.91
CA SER A 200 -12.16 -25.90 -17.70
C SER A 200 -10.90 -25.76 -16.85
N VAL A 201 -10.53 -24.54 -16.52
CA VAL A 201 -9.40 -24.27 -15.61
C VAL A 201 -9.80 -24.68 -14.19
N PHE A 202 -8.99 -25.55 -13.58
CA PHE A 202 -9.26 -26.11 -12.24
C PHE A 202 -9.54 -25.04 -11.18
N ASP A 203 -8.81 -23.92 -11.20
CA ASP A 203 -8.95 -22.83 -10.23
C ASP A 203 -10.33 -22.15 -10.28
N PHE A 204 -11.10 -22.32 -11.36
CA PHE A 204 -12.44 -21.76 -11.53
C PHE A 204 -13.55 -22.82 -11.54
N LEU A 205 -13.20 -24.09 -11.33
CA LEU A 205 -14.16 -25.19 -11.27
C LEU A 205 -15.15 -24.98 -10.12
N GLY A 206 -16.45 -25.08 -10.38
CA GLY A 206 -17.52 -24.85 -9.40
C GLY A 206 -17.89 -23.39 -9.14
N GLU A 207 -17.24 -22.43 -9.80
CA GLU A 207 -17.65 -21.03 -9.77
C GLU A 207 -18.42 -20.67 -11.05
N HIS A 208 -19.68 -20.26 -10.93
CA HIS A 208 -20.41 -19.62 -12.03
C HIS A 208 -19.84 -18.21 -12.25
N LYS A 209 -18.81 -18.11 -13.08
CA LYS A 209 -18.21 -16.84 -13.47
C LYS A 209 -18.78 -16.37 -14.81
N ASN A 210 -19.13 -15.09 -14.88
CA ASN A 210 -19.43 -14.44 -16.14
C ASN A 210 -18.14 -14.35 -16.96
N GLU A 211 -18.14 -14.87 -18.18
CA GLU A 211 -16.98 -14.84 -19.09
C GLU A 211 -16.47 -13.41 -19.37
N ASN A 212 -17.33 -12.41 -19.14
CA ASN A 212 -17.06 -10.99 -19.32
C ASN A 212 -16.47 -10.29 -18.08
N GLU A 213 -16.17 -10.99 -16.99
CA GLU A 213 -15.60 -10.35 -15.80
C GLU A 213 -14.14 -9.90 -16.05
N SER A 214 -13.92 -8.58 -16.04
CA SER A 214 -12.61 -7.98 -16.32
C SER A 214 -11.58 -8.19 -15.21
N ALA A 215 -12.01 -8.60 -14.02
CA ALA A 215 -11.16 -8.80 -12.85
C ALA A 215 -11.55 -10.06 -12.06
N LEU A 216 -10.96 -11.18 -12.47
CA LEU A 216 -10.91 -12.44 -11.75
C LEU A 216 -9.88 -12.36 -10.62
N GLU A 217 -10.32 -12.78 -9.43
CA GLU A 217 -9.44 -13.16 -8.33
C GLU A 217 -9.28 -14.69 -8.34
N ILE A 218 -8.03 -15.14 -8.30
CA ILE A 218 -7.70 -16.54 -8.01
C ILE A 218 -7.47 -16.63 -6.51
N SER A 219 -8.32 -17.39 -5.81
CA SER A 219 -8.05 -17.76 -4.42
C SER A 219 -6.95 -18.81 -4.38
N LEU A 220 -5.69 -18.37 -4.36
CA LEU A 220 -4.52 -19.25 -4.26
C LEU A 220 -4.49 -20.13 -2.98
N GLY A 221 -5.38 -19.90 -2.01
CA GLY A 221 -5.40 -20.64 -0.74
C GLY A 221 -6.74 -21.29 -0.36
N LYS A 222 -7.88 -20.80 -0.87
CA LYS A 222 -9.20 -21.33 -0.47
C LYS A 222 -9.84 -22.05 -1.64
N LYS A 223 -9.84 -23.37 -1.58
CA LYS A 223 -10.48 -24.25 -2.56
C LYS A 223 -11.94 -24.49 -2.18
N ASN A 224 -12.81 -24.59 -3.17
CA ASN A 224 -14.20 -25.00 -2.94
C ASN A 224 -14.33 -26.52 -2.80
N ASN A 225 -15.53 -27.00 -2.49
CA ASN A 225 -15.75 -28.42 -2.23
C ASN A 225 -15.50 -29.29 -3.47
N GLU A 226 -15.94 -28.87 -4.65
CA GLU A 226 -15.74 -29.61 -5.89
C GLU A 226 -14.25 -29.76 -6.24
N GLN A 227 -13.48 -28.68 -6.11
CA GLN A 227 -12.02 -28.69 -6.27
C GLN A 227 -11.36 -29.64 -5.27
N ILE A 228 -11.79 -29.61 -4.01
CA ILE A 228 -11.24 -30.48 -2.96
C ILE A 228 -11.54 -31.95 -3.28
N ASP A 229 -12.74 -32.27 -3.75
CA ASP A 229 -13.14 -33.64 -4.01
C ASP A 229 -12.39 -34.23 -5.21
N ILE A 230 -12.16 -33.44 -6.27
CA ILE A 230 -11.27 -33.83 -7.38
C ILE A 230 -9.85 -34.09 -6.86
N LEU A 231 -9.29 -33.18 -6.04
CA LEU A 231 -7.94 -33.35 -5.51
C LEU A 231 -7.81 -34.59 -4.61
N LYS A 232 -8.83 -34.88 -3.80
CA LYS A 232 -8.87 -36.12 -3.01
C LYS A 232 -8.88 -37.34 -3.90
N SER A 233 -9.71 -37.35 -4.94
CA SER A 233 -9.78 -38.45 -5.90
C SER A 233 -8.41 -38.71 -6.55
N VAL A 234 -7.79 -37.66 -7.09
CA VAL A 234 -6.46 -37.73 -7.73
C VAL A 234 -5.39 -38.19 -6.73
N TYR A 235 -5.42 -37.65 -5.50
CA TYR A 235 -4.50 -38.06 -4.44
C TYR A 235 -4.65 -39.55 -4.11
N THR A 236 -5.87 -40.04 -3.90
CA THR A 236 -6.13 -41.45 -3.57
C THR A 236 -5.69 -42.37 -4.70
N GLU A 237 -5.98 -42.00 -5.94
CA GLU A 237 -5.55 -42.77 -7.12
C GLU A 237 -4.02 -42.83 -7.21
N LEU A 238 -3.34 -41.69 -7.13
CA LEU A 238 -1.87 -41.62 -7.19
C LEU A 238 -1.20 -42.34 -6.02
N TYR A 239 -1.73 -42.20 -4.80
CA TYR A 239 -1.18 -42.86 -3.62
C TYR A 239 -1.27 -44.40 -3.72
N ASN A 240 -2.33 -44.93 -4.35
CA ASN A 240 -2.51 -46.37 -4.51
C ASN A 240 -1.73 -46.94 -5.70
N ASN A 241 -1.69 -46.20 -6.82
CA ASN A 241 -1.20 -46.74 -8.10
C ASN A 241 0.23 -46.29 -8.45
N ASN A 242 0.71 -45.18 -7.89
CA ASN A 242 2.06 -44.66 -8.15
C ASN A 242 2.99 -44.85 -6.94
N LYS A 243 3.92 -45.80 -7.06
CA LYS A 243 4.89 -46.14 -6.00
C LYS A 243 5.78 -44.96 -5.62
N GLU A 244 6.22 -44.16 -6.58
CA GLU A 244 7.14 -43.04 -6.33
C GLU A 244 6.43 -41.91 -5.57
N PHE A 245 5.20 -41.58 -5.99
CA PHE A 245 4.35 -40.62 -5.29
C PHE A 245 4.09 -41.06 -3.84
N LYS A 246 3.73 -42.33 -3.63
CA LYS A 246 3.51 -42.90 -2.30
C LYS A 246 4.74 -42.76 -1.39
N ILE A 247 5.93 -43.15 -1.87
CA ILE A 247 7.18 -43.05 -1.09
C ILE A 247 7.46 -41.58 -0.69
N CYS A 248 7.22 -40.63 -1.59
CA CYS A 248 7.42 -39.20 -1.29
C CYS A 248 6.44 -38.69 -0.24
N ILE A 249 5.17 -39.09 -0.33
CA ILE A 249 4.14 -38.72 0.66
C ILE A 249 4.43 -39.35 2.02
N ASP A 250 4.77 -40.65 2.07
CA ASP A 250 5.09 -41.34 3.33
C ASP A 250 6.26 -40.64 4.05
N LYS A 251 7.31 -40.26 3.30
CA LYS A 251 8.42 -39.45 3.84
C LYS A 251 7.95 -38.10 4.38
N LEU A 252 7.09 -37.39 3.66
CA LEU A 252 6.56 -36.09 4.12
C LEU A 252 5.74 -36.24 5.41
N VAL A 253 4.96 -37.30 5.53
CA VAL A 253 4.19 -37.62 6.75
C VAL A 253 5.14 -37.93 7.89
N ASP A 254 6.14 -38.79 7.67
CA ASP A 254 7.19 -39.10 8.65
C ASP A 254 7.92 -37.84 9.10
N PHE A 255 8.33 -36.97 8.17
CA PHE A 255 8.91 -35.66 8.48
C PHE A 255 7.96 -34.80 9.29
N SER A 256 6.68 -34.72 8.95
CA SER A 256 5.71 -33.90 9.70
C SER A 256 5.50 -34.37 11.15
N ILE A 257 5.63 -35.67 11.40
CA ILE A 257 5.47 -36.29 12.72
C ILE A 257 6.77 -36.16 13.54
N THR A 258 7.93 -36.32 12.88
CA THR A 258 9.26 -36.29 13.50
C THR A 258 9.83 -34.88 13.64
N SER A 259 9.41 -33.93 12.81
CA SER A 259 9.69 -32.51 12.98
C SER A 259 8.94 -32.01 14.21
N SER A 260 9.64 -31.98 15.34
CA SER A 260 9.28 -31.07 16.42
C SER A 260 9.10 -29.68 15.80
N SER A 261 7.89 -29.12 15.91
CA SER A 261 7.62 -27.73 15.53
C SER A 261 8.78 -26.87 16.03
N SER A 262 9.50 -26.22 15.12
CA SER A 262 10.71 -25.45 15.44
C SER A 262 10.45 -24.54 16.64
N SER A 263 11.40 -24.51 17.57
CA SER A 263 11.37 -23.64 18.76
C SER A 263 10.92 -22.22 18.40
N ASP A 264 11.42 -21.71 17.28
CA ASP A 264 11.33 -20.31 16.89
C ASP A 264 9.89 -19.84 16.62
N GLU A 265 9.03 -20.63 15.99
CA GLU A 265 7.63 -20.21 15.76
C GLU A 265 6.81 -20.22 17.07
N LYS A 266 7.07 -21.21 17.93
CA LYS A 266 6.40 -21.32 19.23
C LYS A 266 6.87 -20.23 20.17
N GLU A 267 8.16 -19.89 20.13
CA GLU A 267 8.79 -18.83 20.91
C GLU A 267 8.36 -17.44 20.44
N GLN A 268 8.29 -17.19 19.13
CA GLN A 268 7.74 -15.94 18.56
C GLN A 268 6.25 -15.76 18.89
N ARG A 269 5.43 -16.81 18.75
CA ARG A 269 4.02 -16.77 19.14
C ARG A 269 3.85 -16.57 20.65
N SER A 270 4.69 -17.21 21.46
CA SER A 270 4.68 -17.05 22.92
C SER A 270 5.08 -15.63 23.34
N TRP A 271 6.11 -15.06 22.71
CA TRP A 271 6.54 -13.69 22.95
C TRP A 271 5.44 -12.68 22.60
N LEU A 272 4.78 -12.81 21.44
CA LEU A 272 3.67 -11.94 21.05
C LEU A 272 2.51 -11.99 22.05
N ILE A 273 2.18 -13.19 22.55
CA ILE A 273 1.12 -13.39 23.55
C ILE A 273 1.50 -12.77 24.89
N ASN A 274 2.74 -12.94 25.34
CA ASN A 274 3.24 -12.37 26.59
C ASN A 274 3.27 -10.82 26.51
N TYR A 275 3.75 -10.28 25.39
CA TYR A 275 3.76 -8.84 25.13
C TYR A 275 2.36 -8.22 25.04
N ALA A 276 1.38 -8.96 24.52
CA ALA A 276 -0.03 -8.54 24.53
C ALA A 276 -0.61 -8.52 25.95
N ALA A 277 -0.28 -9.52 26.78
CA ALA A 277 -0.77 -9.62 28.15
C ALA A 277 -0.30 -8.46 29.04
N GLU A 278 0.95 -8.01 28.89
CA GLU A 278 1.51 -6.86 29.64
C GLU A 278 0.67 -5.59 29.48
N ARG A 279 0.08 -5.39 28.29
CA ARG A 279 -0.67 -4.17 27.95
C ARG A 279 -2.20 -4.35 28.05
N ASP A 280 -2.71 -5.56 28.23
CA ASP A 280 -4.15 -5.86 28.14
C ASP A 280 -4.98 -5.18 29.24
N LEU A 281 -4.50 -5.15 30.48
CA LEU A 281 -5.19 -4.47 31.58
C LEU A 281 -5.26 -2.95 31.35
N ALA A 282 -4.16 -2.34 30.91
CA ALA A 282 -4.09 -0.91 30.63
C ALA A 282 -5.00 -0.53 29.46
N LEU A 283 -5.02 -1.34 28.40
CA LEU A 283 -5.91 -1.15 27.25
C LEU A 283 -7.38 -1.27 27.67
N THR A 284 -7.73 -2.30 28.46
CA THR A 284 -9.11 -2.54 28.92
C THR A 284 -9.63 -1.39 29.77
N LYS A 285 -8.82 -0.86 30.69
CA LYS A 285 -9.15 0.34 31.47
C LYS A 285 -9.36 1.56 30.56
N LYS A 286 -8.44 1.81 29.64
CA LYS A 286 -8.51 2.95 28.73
C LYS A 286 -9.74 2.92 27.82
N ILE A 287 -10.15 1.74 27.35
CA ILE A 287 -11.37 1.58 26.56
C ILE A 287 -12.60 1.85 27.41
N ASN A 288 -12.66 1.34 28.64
CA ASN A 288 -13.75 1.63 29.57
C ASN A 288 -13.85 3.14 29.84
N ASP A 289 -12.73 3.83 30.07
CA ASP A 289 -12.71 5.28 30.30
C ASP A 289 -13.24 6.06 29.08
N LEU A 290 -12.88 5.65 27.86
CA LEU A 290 -13.38 6.28 26.63
C LEU A 290 -14.89 6.10 26.48
N TRP A 291 -15.39 4.90 26.74
CA TRP A 291 -16.83 4.62 26.65
C TRP A 291 -17.63 5.32 27.76
N SER A 292 -17.05 5.45 28.96
CA SER A 292 -17.65 6.23 30.05
C SER A 292 -17.73 7.71 29.71
N LYS A 293 -16.68 8.27 29.10
CA LYS A 293 -16.67 9.69 28.65
C LYS A 293 -17.74 9.98 27.60
N ASP A 294 -18.03 9.01 26.74
CA ASP A 294 -19.08 9.11 25.72
C ASP A 294 -20.50 8.84 26.28
N GLY A 295 -20.64 8.57 27.59
CA GLY A 295 -21.92 8.28 28.24
C GLY A 295 -22.55 6.95 27.82
N LYS A 296 -21.80 6.07 27.15
CA LYS A 296 -22.26 4.77 26.61
C LYS A 296 -21.90 3.60 27.51
N TRP A 297 -21.37 3.87 28.70
CA TRP A 297 -20.90 2.87 29.67
C TRP A 297 -21.06 3.39 31.10
N PRO A 298 -21.56 2.60 32.07
CA PRO A 298 -22.03 1.21 31.95
C PRO A 298 -23.31 1.04 31.14
N ILE A 299 -23.46 -0.12 30.48
CA ILE A 299 -24.71 -0.51 29.79
C ILE A 299 -25.61 -1.24 30.78
N GLU A 300 -26.91 -1.00 30.72
CA GLU A 300 -27.91 -1.68 31.56
C GLU A 300 -27.80 -3.21 31.40
N GLY A 301 -27.77 -3.93 32.53
CA GLY A 301 -27.60 -5.40 32.56
C GLY A 301 -26.15 -5.90 32.46
N ILE A 302 -25.15 -5.00 32.39
CA ILE A 302 -23.72 -5.35 32.40
C ILE A 302 -23.05 -4.77 33.64
N VAL A 303 -22.37 -5.62 34.40
CA VAL A 303 -21.54 -5.21 35.53
C VAL A 303 -20.18 -4.73 34.99
N PRO A 304 -19.80 -3.47 35.21
CA PRO A 304 -18.57 -2.91 34.65
C PRO A 304 -17.32 -3.32 35.44
N GLY A 305 -16.18 -3.42 34.74
CA GLY A 305 -14.86 -3.51 35.37
C GLY A 305 -13.83 -4.15 34.43
N PRO A 306 -12.51 -3.99 34.66
CA PRO A 306 -11.59 -4.98 34.12
C PRO A 306 -11.81 -6.31 34.88
N VAL A 307 -12.40 -7.30 34.22
CA VAL A 307 -12.77 -8.60 34.82
C VAL A 307 -11.81 -9.66 34.30
N LYS A 308 -11.15 -10.42 35.18
CA LYS A 308 -10.28 -11.53 34.76
C LYS A 308 -11.11 -12.56 33.99
N CYS A 309 -10.71 -12.85 32.75
CA CYS A 309 -11.52 -13.66 31.85
C CYS A 309 -10.90 -15.04 31.59
N PHE A 310 -9.64 -15.10 31.16
CA PHE A 310 -8.96 -16.36 30.83
C PHE A 310 -7.44 -16.22 30.99
N HIS A 311 -6.74 -17.36 31.00
CA HIS A 311 -5.28 -17.44 31.12
C HIS A 311 -4.67 -18.03 29.85
N VAL A 312 -3.59 -17.44 29.34
CA VAL A 312 -2.78 -17.98 28.23
C VAL A 312 -1.31 -17.86 28.63
N ASN A 313 -0.54 -18.95 28.54
CA ASN A 313 0.87 -19.01 28.95
C ASN A 313 1.11 -18.51 30.40
N GLY A 314 0.16 -18.76 31.31
CA GLY A 314 0.21 -18.27 32.70
C GLY A 314 -0.19 -16.80 32.88
N ASN A 315 -0.38 -16.04 31.80
CA ASN A 315 -0.77 -14.63 31.83
C ASN A 315 -2.29 -14.45 31.82
N ILE A 316 -2.79 -13.44 32.54
CA ILE A 316 -4.22 -13.15 32.72
C ILE A 316 -4.68 -12.11 31.69
N PHE A 317 -5.78 -12.41 30.99
CA PHE A 317 -6.47 -11.47 30.11
C PHE A 317 -7.79 -10.99 30.72
N TYR A 318 -8.15 -9.74 30.46
CA TYR A 318 -9.26 -9.02 31.08
C TYR A 318 -10.38 -8.72 30.07
N ALA A 319 -11.62 -8.91 30.49
CA ALA A 319 -12.83 -8.42 29.83
C ALA A 319 -13.16 -7.01 30.32
N ASN A 320 -13.93 -6.26 29.55
CA ASN A 320 -14.37 -4.91 29.85
C ASN A 320 -15.52 -4.86 30.87
N GLY A 321 -16.25 -5.97 31.03
CA GLY A 321 -17.29 -6.21 32.02
C GLY A 321 -17.84 -7.63 31.90
N TYR A 322 -18.93 -7.93 32.57
CA TYR A 322 -19.68 -9.17 32.36
C TYR A 322 -21.19 -8.94 32.46
N VAL A 323 -21.97 -9.77 31.79
CA VAL A 323 -23.43 -9.74 31.82
C VAL A 323 -23.94 -10.27 33.17
N GLU A 324 -24.78 -9.50 33.86
CA GLU A 324 -25.12 -9.76 35.26
C GLU A 324 -25.75 -11.14 35.51
N HIS A 325 -26.65 -11.56 34.61
CA HIS A 325 -27.48 -12.75 34.77
C HIS A 325 -26.77 -14.08 34.46
N ASN A 326 -25.81 -14.10 33.52
CA ASN A 326 -25.12 -15.34 33.09
C ASN A 326 -23.59 -15.28 33.24
N LYS A 327 -23.06 -14.17 33.78
CA LYS A 327 -21.64 -13.92 33.97
C LYS A 327 -20.79 -14.00 32.69
N MET A 328 -21.41 -13.88 31.51
CA MET A 328 -20.66 -13.89 30.24
C MET A 328 -19.77 -12.66 30.13
N PRO A 329 -18.48 -12.82 29.77
CA PRO A 329 -17.55 -11.70 29.63
C PRO A 329 -17.90 -10.84 28.41
N VAL A 330 -17.78 -9.52 28.56
CA VAL A 330 -18.05 -8.53 27.52
C VAL A 330 -16.75 -7.85 27.12
N PHE A 331 -16.50 -7.76 25.82
CA PHE A 331 -15.30 -7.13 25.28
C PHE A 331 -15.66 -5.95 24.38
N TYR A 332 -14.91 -4.86 24.53
CA TYR A 332 -15.00 -3.70 23.65
C TYR A 332 -13.85 -3.67 22.66
N GLN A 333 -14.18 -3.24 21.45
CA GLN A 333 -13.21 -2.94 20.41
C GLN A 333 -13.35 -1.47 20.01
N VAL A 334 -12.21 -0.80 19.81
CA VAL A 334 -12.16 0.54 19.22
C VAL A 334 -11.57 0.40 17.82
N ILE A 335 -12.31 0.85 16.80
CA ILE A 335 -11.79 0.97 15.43
C ILE A 335 -11.19 2.38 15.30
N LEU A 336 -9.86 2.48 15.34
CA LEU A 336 -9.15 3.73 15.06
C LEU A 336 -8.95 3.86 13.54
N GLY A 337 -9.82 4.63 12.89
CA GLY A 337 -9.66 5.03 11.48
C GLY A 337 -8.55 6.07 11.31
N VAL A 338 -7.73 5.93 10.27
CA VAL A 338 -6.78 6.95 9.84
C VAL A 338 -7.56 8.05 9.11
N ARG A 339 -7.49 9.28 9.64
CA ARG A 339 -8.14 10.54 9.20
C ARG A 339 -9.63 10.65 9.53
N ASN A 340 -9.92 11.69 10.32
CA ASN A 340 -11.19 12.33 10.67
C ASN A 340 -12.49 11.74 10.09
N TYR A 341 -13.45 11.53 11.00
CA TYR A 341 -14.87 11.18 10.80
C TYR A 341 -15.18 9.69 10.61
N LEU A 342 -15.27 8.96 11.74
CA LEU A 342 -16.30 7.97 12.12
C LEU A 342 -15.73 7.05 13.22
N MET A 343 -16.02 7.35 14.48
CA MET A 343 -15.70 6.46 15.61
C MET A 343 -16.81 5.40 15.70
N GLY A 344 -16.70 4.34 14.90
CA GLY A 344 -17.60 3.19 14.98
C GLY A 344 -17.33 2.40 16.26
N MET A 345 -18.29 2.40 17.19
CA MET A 345 -18.26 1.57 18.41
C MET A 345 -19.16 0.35 18.18
N THR A 346 -18.61 -0.86 18.28
CA THR A 346 -19.37 -2.10 18.10
C THR A 346 -19.32 -2.93 19.37
N LEU A 347 -20.49 -3.34 19.86
CA LEU A 347 -20.63 -4.33 20.94
C LEU A 347 -20.43 -5.73 20.34
N LEU A 348 -19.43 -6.47 20.82
CA LEU A 348 -19.22 -7.86 20.43
C LEU A 348 -19.66 -8.79 21.56
N ILE A 349 -20.89 -9.32 21.49
CA ILE A 349 -21.34 -10.41 22.37
C ILE A 349 -20.91 -11.73 21.71
N LEU A 350 -19.88 -12.38 22.23
CA LEU A 350 -19.31 -13.60 21.64
C LEU A 350 -19.99 -14.87 22.19
N MET A 351 -20.65 -15.64 21.31
CA MET A 351 -21.10 -17.03 21.57
C MET A 351 -20.13 -18.10 21.01
N LYS A 352 -18.81 -17.84 20.97
CA LYS A 352 -17.80 -18.81 20.50
C LYS A 352 -16.63 -18.99 21.48
N PRO A 353 -16.03 -20.19 21.55
CA PRO A 353 -15.22 -20.63 22.70
C PRO A 353 -13.79 -20.04 22.77
N ILE A 354 -13.34 -19.21 21.83
CA ILE A 354 -11.99 -18.60 21.89
C ILE A 354 -12.03 -17.16 21.32
N PRO A 355 -11.81 -16.11 22.14
CA PRO A 355 -11.89 -14.70 21.71
C PRO A 355 -10.58 -14.20 21.05
N ARG A 356 -10.67 -13.45 19.94
CA ARG A 356 -9.56 -12.68 19.36
C ARG A 356 -9.76 -11.18 19.63
N LYS A 357 -9.11 -10.63 20.66
CA LYS A 357 -8.84 -9.18 20.73
C LYS A 357 -7.76 -8.84 19.71
N LYS A 358 -7.99 -7.86 18.83
CA LYS A 358 -6.94 -7.35 17.92
C LYS A 358 -6.04 -6.39 18.70
N TYR A 359 -4.86 -6.87 19.08
CA TYR A 359 -3.76 -6.01 19.53
C TYR A 359 -3.05 -5.51 18.26
N PHE A 360 -3.07 -4.20 18.02
CA PHE A 360 -2.23 -3.56 17.01
C PHE A 360 -0.84 -3.27 17.57
#